data_AF-A0A2J7TD48-F1
#
_entry.id   AF-A0A2J7TD48-F1
#
_cell.length_a   1.000
_cell.length_b   1.000
_cell.length_c   1.000
_cell.angle_alpha   90.00
_cell.angle_beta   90.00
_cell.angle_gamma   90.00
#
_symmetry.space_group_name_H-M   'P 1'
#
loop_
_entity.id
_entity.type
_entity.pdbx_description
1 polymer ?
#
loop_
_entity_poly.entity_id
_entity_poly.type
_entity_poly.pdbx_seq_one_letter_code
_entity_poly.pdbx_strand_id
1 'polypeptide(L)'
;MAATIDVDQEEENVLTASPIGRGSFAECSTRIEIFSEGRYRAFVQDLECMWRWEIHRDGDFVQEGCSLSESSSREAVGHVVSFYQRRDLGDVSRADVQT
;
A
#
# COMPACT_ATOMS: atom_id res chain seq x y z
N MET A 1 63.16 -24.74 -0.14
CA MET A 1 61.88 -24.56 -0.87
C MET A 1 60.98 -23.74 0.04
N ALA A 2 60.88 -22.45 -0.24
CA ALA A 2 60.07 -21.50 0.52
C ALA A 2 58.98 -21.01 -0.43
N ALA A 3 57.71 -21.20 -0.07
CA ALA A 3 56.57 -20.70 -0.82
C ALA A 3 56.14 -19.37 -0.17
N THR A 4 56.42 -18.28 -0.87
CA THR A 4 55.82 -16.96 -0.67
C THR A 4 54.38 -17.03 -1.16
N ILE A 5 53.43 -16.57 -0.36
CA ILE A 5 52.04 -16.38 -0.78
C ILE A 5 51.78 -14.89 -0.66
N ASP A 6 52.02 -14.18 -1.75
CA ASP A 6 51.42 -12.85 -2.00
C ASP A 6 49.96 -13.11 -2.36
N VAL A 7 49.03 -12.62 -1.53
CA VAL A 7 47.61 -12.52 -1.87
C VAL A 7 47.31 -11.05 -1.95
N ASP A 8 47.29 -10.56 -3.19
CA ASP A 8 46.89 -9.22 -3.57
C ASP A 8 45.51 -8.87 -3.03
N GLN A 9 45.44 -7.66 -2.50
CA GLN A 9 44.25 -6.98 -2.05
C GLN A 9 43.77 -6.12 -3.22
N GLU A 10 42.71 -6.54 -3.92
CA GLU A 10 41.95 -5.66 -4.81
C GLU A 10 40.49 -5.59 -4.37
N GLU A 11 40.11 -4.40 -3.92
CA GLU A 11 38.74 -3.93 -3.81
C GLU A 11 38.12 -3.80 -5.21
N GLU A 12 36.85 -4.16 -5.40
CA GLU A 12 35.93 -3.24 -6.11
C GLU A 12 34.46 -3.56 -5.80
N ASN A 13 33.91 -2.71 -4.95
CA ASN A 13 32.51 -2.39 -4.82
C ASN A 13 31.95 -1.89 -6.15
N VAL A 14 31.12 -2.67 -6.84
CA VAL A 14 29.87 -2.16 -7.47
C VAL A 14 28.88 -3.32 -7.66
N LEU A 15 28.04 -3.57 -6.66
CA LEU A 15 26.73 -4.21 -6.93
C LEU A 15 25.90 -3.18 -7.68
N THR A 16 26.08 -3.11 -9.01
CA THR A 16 25.14 -2.38 -9.86
C THR A 16 23.81 -3.10 -9.75
N ALA A 17 22.94 -2.60 -8.87
CA ALA A 17 21.52 -2.84 -8.99
C ALA A 17 21.13 -2.38 -10.39
N SER A 18 21.01 -3.33 -11.32
CA SER A 18 20.35 -3.07 -12.59
C SER A 18 19.03 -2.39 -12.24
N PRO A 19 18.72 -1.20 -12.78
CA PRO A 19 17.40 -0.65 -12.64
C PRO A 19 16.51 -1.70 -13.31
N ILE A 20 15.72 -2.42 -12.50
CA ILE A 20 14.60 -3.18 -13.01
C ILE A 20 13.90 -2.16 -13.89
N GLY A 21 13.96 -2.38 -15.20
CA GLY A 21 13.23 -1.55 -16.14
C GLY A 21 11.81 -1.58 -15.61
N ARG A 22 11.33 -0.45 -15.09
CA ARG A 22 9.91 -0.20 -14.88
C ARG A 22 9.28 -0.19 -16.26
N GLY A 23 9.29 -1.35 -16.92
CA GLY A 23 8.45 -1.64 -18.05
C GLY A 23 7.05 -1.32 -17.57
N SER A 24 6.34 -0.61 -18.43
CA SER A 24 4.94 -0.26 -18.28
C SER A 24 4.10 -1.55 -18.16
N PHE A 25 4.07 -2.16 -16.98
CA PHE A 25 3.06 -3.15 -16.58
C PHE A 25 1.78 -2.45 -16.09
N ALA A 26 1.78 -1.11 -16.07
CA ALA A 26 0.70 -0.29 -15.53
C ALA A 26 -0.42 0.02 -16.53
N GLU A 27 -0.34 -0.45 -17.78
CA GLU A 27 -1.16 0.08 -18.87
C GLU A 27 -2.60 -0.43 -18.94
N CYS A 28 -3.05 -1.35 -18.06
CA CYS A 28 -4.45 -1.79 -18.08
C CYS A 28 -5.07 -2.13 -16.72
N SER A 29 -4.43 -1.76 -15.61
CA SER A 29 -5.00 -2.04 -14.30
C SER A 29 -6.04 -0.97 -13.94
N THR A 30 -7.29 -1.23 -14.36
CA THR A 30 -8.42 -0.34 -14.13
C THR A 30 -8.70 -0.20 -12.63
N ARG A 31 -8.77 1.03 -12.14
CA ARG A 31 -9.15 1.34 -10.76
C ARG A 31 -10.66 1.20 -10.60
N ILE A 32 -11.11 0.32 -9.73
CA ILE A 32 -12.53 0.00 -9.49
C ILE A 32 -12.94 0.52 -8.12
N GLU A 33 -14.06 1.23 -8.03
CA GLU A 33 -14.65 1.63 -6.74
C GLU A 33 -15.35 0.41 -6.09
N ILE A 34 -14.95 0.08 -4.86
CA ILE A 34 -15.43 -1.09 -4.15
C ILE A 34 -16.21 -0.77 -2.87
N PHE A 35 -16.15 0.48 -2.42
CA PHE A 35 -16.87 0.99 -1.24
C PHE A 35 -17.19 2.48 -1.43
N SER A 36 -18.41 2.90 -1.07
CA SER A 36 -18.82 4.30 -1.05
C SER A 36 -19.94 4.51 -0.02
N GLU A 37 -19.59 4.93 1.19
CA GLU A 37 -20.56 5.27 2.24
C GLU A 37 -20.10 6.46 3.08
N GLY A 38 -21.01 7.42 3.27
CA GLY A 38 -20.73 8.63 4.05
C GLY A 38 -19.55 9.41 3.49
N ARG A 39 -18.53 9.61 4.32
CA ARG A 39 -17.29 10.33 3.95
C ARG A 39 -16.24 9.44 3.32
N TYR A 40 -16.43 8.12 3.37
CA TYR A 40 -15.41 7.14 2.97
C TYR A 40 -15.70 6.59 1.57
N ARG A 41 -14.66 6.54 0.75
CA ARG A 41 -14.65 5.85 -0.54
C ARG A 41 -13.43 4.95 -0.60
N ALA A 42 -13.55 3.80 -1.26
CA ALA A 42 -12.39 2.93 -1.46
C ALA A 42 -12.34 2.38 -2.87
N PHE A 43 -11.12 2.24 -3.35
CA PHE A 43 -10.81 1.81 -4.70
C PHE A 43 -9.87 0.62 -4.64
N VAL A 44 -9.92 -0.21 -5.67
CA VAL A 44 -8.99 -1.32 -5.84
C VAL A 44 -8.42 -1.33 -7.25
N GLN A 45 -7.22 -1.86 -7.39
CA GLN A 45 -6.53 -2.04 -8.64
C GLN A 45 -5.89 -3.43 -8.67
N ASP A 46 -6.16 -4.19 -9.74
CA ASP A 46 -5.51 -5.46 -10.00
C ASP A 46 -4.06 -5.22 -10.47
N LEU A 47 -3.09 -5.80 -9.78
CA LEU A 47 -1.67 -5.73 -10.11
C LEU A 47 -1.15 -7.07 -10.66
N GLU A 48 -2.04 -7.92 -11.16
CA GLU A 48 -1.82 -9.29 -11.64
C GLU A 48 -1.41 -10.30 -10.56
N CYS A 49 -0.48 -9.95 -9.68
CA CYS A 49 -0.02 -10.80 -8.57
C CYS A 49 -0.78 -10.56 -7.26
N MET A 50 -1.43 -9.41 -7.12
CA MET A 50 -2.19 -9.01 -5.95
C MET A 50 -3.14 -7.86 -6.30
N TRP A 51 -4.05 -7.55 -5.37
CA TRP A 51 -4.96 -6.41 -5.47
C TRP A 51 -4.51 -5.34 -4.50
N ARG A 52 -4.21 -4.14 -5.00
CA ARG A 52 -3.96 -2.96 -4.15
C ARG A 52 -5.27 -2.23 -3.93
N TRP A 53 -5.57 -1.89 -2.68
CA TRP A 53 -6.72 -1.05 -2.35
C TRP A 53 -6.28 0.23 -1.64
N GLU A 54 -7.07 1.27 -1.80
CA GLU A 54 -6.86 2.61 -1.24
C GLU A 54 -8.18 3.11 -0.64
N ILE A 55 -8.12 3.76 0.52
CA ILE A 55 -9.26 4.37 1.21
C ILE A 55 -9.05 5.87 1.25
N HIS A 56 -10.09 6.60 0.86
CA HIS A 56 -10.18 8.05 0.92
C HIS A 56 -11.27 8.48 1.89
N ARG A 57 -11.06 9.62 2.56
CA ARG A 57 -12.04 10.30 3.41
C ARG A 57 -12.15 11.74 2.97
N ASP A 58 -13.37 12.19 2.64
CA ASP A 58 -13.62 13.57 2.18
C ASP A 58 -12.76 13.97 0.94
N GLY A 59 -12.34 12.98 0.15
CA GLY A 59 -11.44 13.14 -1.01
C GLY A 59 -9.96 12.91 -0.69
N ASP A 60 -9.56 13.07 0.57
CA ASP A 60 -8.18 12.88 1.01
C ASP A 60 -7.82 11.41 1.15
N PHE A 61 -6.62 11.04 0.71
CA PHE A 61 -6.08 9.70 0.90
C PHE A 61 -5.79 9.44 2.39
N VAL A 62 -6.26 8.30 2.91
CA VAL A 62 -6.13 7.95 4.33
C VAL A 62 -5.26 6.70 4.53
N GLN A 63 -5.45 5.67 3.72
CA GLN A 63 -4.81 4.37 3.92
C GLN A 63 -4.70 3.60 2.61
N GLU A 64 -3.62 2.84 2.46
CA GLU A 64 -3.41 1.84 1.40
C GLU A 64 -3.20 0.46 2.02
N GLY A 65 -3.55 -0.59 1.26
CA GLY A 65 -3.14 -1.95 1.56
C GLY A 65 -3.30 -2.87 0.36
N CYS A 66 -3.18 -4.18 0.62
CA CYS A 66 -3.29 -5.18 -0.43
C CYS A 66 -4.06 -6.41 0.03
N SER A 67 -4.58 -7.16 -0.94
CA SER A 67 -5.25 -8.44 -0.72
C SER A 67 -5.02 -9.38 -1.90
N LEU A 68 -5.36 -10.65 -1.72
CA LEU A 68 -5.12 -11.69 -2.73
C LEU A 68 -6.17 -11.68 -3.85
N SER A 69 -7.33 -11.07 -3.61
CA SER A 69 -8.44 -11.01 -4.56
C SER A 69 -9.24 -9.70 -4.38
N GLU A 70 -10.06 -9.35 -5.36
CA GLU A 70 -11.03 -8.25 -5.24
C GLU A 70 -11.99 -8.47 -4.06
N SER A 71 -12.48 -9.70 -3.88
CA SER A 71 -13.41 -10.05 -2.80
C SER A 71 -12.80 -9.85 -1.41
N SER A 72 -11.57 -10.33 -1.20
CA SER A 72 -10.84 -10.12 0.05
C SER A 72 -10.48 -8.65 0.27
N SER A 73 -10.28 -7.88 -0.81
CA SER A 73 -10.10 -6.43 -0.73
C SER A 73 -11.35 -5.73 -0.18
N ARG A 74 -12.55 -6.14 -0.63
CA ARG A 74 -13.83 -5.61 -0.10
C ARG A 74 -13.99 -5.87 1.39
N GLU A 75 -13.67 -7.08 1.84
CA GLU A 75 -13.73 -7.44 3.26
C GLU A 75 -12.71 -6.65 4.09
N ALA A 76 -11.46 -6.56 3.62
CA ALA A 76 -10.40 -5.79 4.29
C ALA A 76 -10.76 -4.31 4.44
N VAL A 77 -11.22 -3.67 3.36
CA VAL A 77 -11.71 -2.29 3.38
C VAL A 77 -12.88 -2.14 4.36
N GLY A 78 -13.85 -3.06 4.35
CA GLY A 78 -14.98 -3.03 5.26
C GLY A 78 -14.55 -3.03 6.74
N HIS A 79 -13.55 -3.83 7.10
CA HIS A 79 -13.00 -3.83 8.45
C HIS A 79 -12.31 -2.53 8.83
N VAL A 80 -11.48 -1.98 7.93
CA VAL A 80 -10.75 -0.74 8.17
C VAL A 80 -11.69 0.47 8.27
N VAL A 81 -12.66 0.58 7.37
CA VAL A 81 -13.67 1.65 7.43
C VAL A 81 -14.52 1.54 8.70
N SER A 82 -14.97 0.34 9.07
CA SER A 82 -15.72 0.12 10.33
C SER A 82 -14.92 0.55 11.57
N PHE A 83 -13.59 0.42 11.54
CA PHE A 83 -12.73 0.92 12.59
C PHE A 83 -12.70 2.46 12.63
N TYR A 84 -12.53 3.12 11.48
CA TYR A 84 -12.51 4.58 11.42
C TYR A 84 -13.86 5.23 11.74
N GLN A 85 -14.98 4.67 11.25
CA GLN A 85 -16.32 5.17 11.56
C GLN A 85 -16.60 5.14 13.07
N ARG A 86 -16.17 4.09 13.78
CA ARG A 86 -16.29 4.03 15.25
C ARG A 86 -15.46 5.11 15.95
N ARG A 87 -14.30 5.47 15.42
CA ARG A 87 -13.47 6.57 15.95
C ARG A 87 -14.10 7.93 15.70
N ASP A 88 -14.64 8.14 14.50
CA ASP A 88 -15.30 9.39 14.13
C ASP A 88 -16.49 9.71 15.05
N LEU A 89 -17.30 8.69 15.39
CA LEU A 89 -18.40 8.85 16.34
C LEU A 89 -17.91 9.24 17.75
N GLY A 90 -16.78 8.68 18.19
CA GLY A 90 -16.17 9.02 19.47
C GLY A 90 -15.59 10.44 19.52
N ASP A 91 -15.03 10.92 18.41
CA ASP A 91 -14.49 12.28 18.29
C ASP A 91 -15.60 13.33 18.28
N VAL A 92 -16.72 13.07 17.59
CA VAL A 92 -17.90 13.95 17.61
C VAL A 92 -18.44 14.10 19.03
N SER A 93 -18.61 12.99 19.77
CA SER A 93 -19.10 13.03 21.16
C SER A 93 -18.20 13.80 22.12
N ARG A 94 -16.90 13.96 21.82
CA ARG A 94 -15.98 14.76 22.66
C ARG A 94 -16.05 16.25 22.34
N ALA A 95 -16.35 16.62 21.10
CA ALA A 95 -16.50 18.02 20.69
C ALA A 95 -17.74 18.67 21.33
N ASP A 96 -18.82 17.90 21.50
CA ASP A 96 -20.10 18.40 22.05
C ASP A 96 -20.07 18.65 23.57
N VAL A 97 -19.07 18.13 24.29
CA VAL A 97 -18.97 18.25 25.76
C VAL A 97 -18.25 19.55 26.19
N GLN A 98 -17.68 20.29 25.26
CA GLN A 98 -16.79 21.43 25.56
C GLN A 98 -17.39 22.82 25.30
N THR A 99 -18.73 22.93 25.26
CA THR A 99 -19.47 24.21 25.18
C THR A 99 -20.21 24.47 26.49
#